data_AF-I1D8E6-F1
#
_entry.id   AF-I1D8E6-F1
#
_cell.length_a   1.000
_cell.length_b   1.000
_cell.length_c   1.000
_cell.angle_alpha   90.00
_cell.angle_beta   90.00
_cell.angle_gamma   90.00
#
_symmetry.space_group_name_H-M   'P 1'
#
loop_
_entity.id
_entity.type
_entity.pdbx_description
1 polymer ?
#
loop_
_entity_poly.entity_id
_entity_poly.type
_entity_poly.pdbx_seq_one_letter_code
_entity_poly.pdbx_strand_id
1 'polypeptide(L)'
;MNPRNLPRLRDGLVRHLTNPDAPVRTNTGAENQEALDGLTRNAQEARLFWASEDMTALAVSAGRQLDDAYWGAEARPAPAGLILFDGGVGAIEAGAGARRVEIPVEACAWGPHPQGCLLWLLISRQRLQHESGPDVELIVEQTPPLIPIWGTVLDAAEPVPMTEIDPEKRTVVAALAAAWLLMAQPTLVETGRERAPGRVRRSYARAGRPEPEITLVHLRRQYGDHSSPSPSPESGGRYRYRWVVSGHWRNQPYGPGHSRRRRQWIPAYIKGPDGAPILARERVNVWRR
;
A
#
# COMPACT_ATOMS: atom_id res chain seq x y z
N MET A 1 -1.42 9.35 -8.76
CA MET A 1 -0.11 10.08 -8.88
C MET A 1 0.75 9.35 -9.93
N ASN A 2 1.87 9.89 -10.46
CA ASN A 2 2.66 9.16 -11.49
C ASN A 2 3.80 8.34 -10.86
N PRO A 3 3.93 7.02 -11.12
CA PRO A 3 5.00 6.17 -10.57
C PRO A 3 6.41 6.74 -10.77
N ARG A 4 6.65 7.38 -11.92
CA ARG A 4 7.95 7.95 -12.32
C ARG A 4 8.41 9.07 -11.41
N ASN A 5 7.52 9.66 -10.62
CA ASN A 5 7.84 10.71 -9.65
C ASN A 5 8.29 10.16 -8.29
N LEU A 6 8.09 8.87 -8.01
CA LEU A 6 8.38 8.27 -6.70
C LEU A 6 9.83 8.50 -6.21
N PRO A 7 10.89 8.45 -7.06
CA PRO A 7 12.23 8.83 -6.63
C PRO A 7 12.33 10.28 -6.13
N ARG A 8 11.64 11.22 -6.79
CA ARG A 8 11.63 12.63 -6.37
C ARG A 8 10.88 12.83 -5.06
N LEU A 9 9.77 12.09 -4.85
CA LEU A 9 9.02 12.13 -3.60
C LEU A 9 9.89 11.64 -2.44
N ARG A 10 10.57 10.49 -2.62
CA ARG A 10 11.54 9.94 -1.67
C ARG A 10 12.69 10.91 -1.39
N ASP A 11 13.32 11.46 -2.42
CA ASP A 11 14.43 12.42 -2.24
C ASP A 11 13.97 13.71 -1.54
N GLY A 12 12.75 14.16 -1.82
CA GLY A 12 12.16 15.33 -1.17
C GLY A 12 11.84 15.08 0.30
N LEU A 13 11.30 13.89 0.65
CA LEU A 13 11.12 13.45 2.03
C LEU A 13 12.47 13.45 2.78
N VAL A 14 13.47 12.76 2.24
CA VAL A 14 14.82 12.67 2.83
C VAL A 14 15.42 14.06 3.05
N ARG A 15 15.29 14.97 2.07
CA ARG A 15 15.81 16.34 2.19
C ARG A 15 15.21 17.08 3.38
N HIS A 16 13.90 17.01 3.57
CA HIS A 16 13.24 17.67 4.69
C HIS A 16 13.60 17.01 6.02
N LEU A 17 13.64 15.68 6.08
CA LEU A 17 14.02 14.98 7.30
C LEU A 17 15.50 15.19 7.67
N THR A 18 16.37 15.45 6.71
CA THR A 18 17.80 15.72 6.99
C THR A 18 18.02 17.15 7.49
N ASN A 19 17.09 18.07 7.24
CA ASN A 19 17.19 19.44 7.73
C ASN A 19 16.63 19.52 9.17
N PRO A 20 17.47 19.78 10.19
CA PRO A 20 17.01 19.88 11.59
C PRO A 20 16.01 21.03 11.81
N ASP A 21 16.08 22.08 10.99
CA ASP A 21 15.21 23.25 11.07
C ASP A 21 13.91 23.09 10.27
N ALA A 22 13.70 21.95 9.59
CA ALA A 22 12.46 21.71 8.87
C ALA A 22 11.28 21.53 9.84
N PRO A 23 10.08 22.04 9.53
CA PRO A 23 8.92 21.90 10.41
C PRO A 23 8.57 20.46 10.81
N VAL A 24 8.83 19.48 9.93
CA VAL A 24 8.66 18.05 10.25
C VAL A 24 9.56 17.59 11.41
N ARG A 25 10.69 18.28 11.66
CA ARG A 25 11.59 18.06 12.79
C ARG A 25 11.19 18.93 13.97
N THR A 26 11.08 20.25 13.78
CA THR A 26 10.86 21.19 14.88
C THR A 26 9.49 21.05 15.54
N ASN A 27 8.48 20.59 14.80
CA ASN A 27 7.12 20.39 15.34
C ASN A 27 6.89 18.96 15.84
N THR A 28 7.90 18.10 15.81
CA THR A 28 7.83 16.73 16.31
C THR A 28 8.51 16.62 17.67
N GLY A 29 7.84 16.01 18.65
CA GLY A 29 8.39 15.82 20.00
C GLY A 29 9.72 15.06 20.02
N ALA A 30 10.53 15.30 21.06
CA ALA A 30 11.87 14.74 21.20
C ALA A 30 11.87 13.20 21.19
N GLU A 31 10.83 12.60 21.76
CA GLU A 31 10.60 11.15 21.83
C GLU A 31 10.45 10.49 20.45
N ASN A 32 10.11 11.26 19.41
CA ASN A 32 9.90 10.79 18.06
C ASN A 32 11.08 11.07 17.12
N GLN A 33 12.11 11.79 17.57
CA GLN A 33 13.25 12.20 16.72
C GLN A 33 14.09 11.00 16.28
N GLU A 34 14.32 10.03 17.16
CA GLU A 34 15.04 8.79 16.82
C GLU A 34 14.32 8.00 15.71
N ALA A 35 12.98 7.94 15.79
CA ALA A 35 12.17 7.28 14.77
C ALA A 35 12.22 8.03 13.42
N LEU A 36 12.28 9.36 13.42
CA LEU A 36 12.49 10.16 12.20
C LEU A 36 13.90 10.00 11.63
N ASP A 37 14.92 9.82 12.46
CA ASP A 37 16.27 9.48 12.01
C ASP A 37 16.30 8.10 11.37
N GLY A 38 15.62 7.13 11.97
CA GLY A 38 15.39 5.81 11.38
C GLY A 38 14.69 5.89 10.03
N LEU A 39 13.62 6.69 9.91
CA LEU A 39 12.93 6.93 8.64
C LEU A 39 13.88 7.54 7.60
N THR A 40 14.70 8.52 8.00
CA THR A 40 15.65 9.17 7.09
C THR A 40 16.63 8.17 6.49
N ARG A 41 17.27 7.35 7.34
CA ARG A 41 18.20 6.29 6.90
C ARG A 41 17.51 5.28 6.00
N ASN A 42 16.33 4.79 6.42
CA ASN A 42 15.60 3.77 5.69
C ASN A 42 15.10 4.28 4.33
N ALA A 43 14.66 5.54 4.23
CA ALA A 43 14.20 6.14 2.99
C ALA A 43 15.33 6.39 1.99
N GLN A 44 16.57 6.66 2.44
CA GLN A 44 17.75 6.82 1.59
C GLN A 44 18.05 5.54 0.80
N GLU A 45 17.97 4.39 1.47
CA GLU A 45 18.25 3.06 0.92
C GLU A 45 16.99 2.33 0.41
N ALA A 46 15.83 2.97 0.50
CA ALA A 46 14.56 2.33 0.18
C ALA A 46 14.48 1.87 -1.28
N ARG A 47 14.14 0.60 -1.47
CA ARG A 47 13.59 0.12 -2.74
C ARG A 47 12.21 0.72 -2.95
N LEU A 48 11.96 1.19 -4.17
CA LEU A 48 10.72 1.90 -4.49
C LEU A 48 9.69 0.97 -5.11
N PHE A 49 8.47 0.99 -4.58
CA PHE A 49 7.34 0.20 -5.05
C PHE A 49 6.16 1.10 -5.37
N TRP A 50 5.48 0.82 -6.48
CA TRP A 50 4.23 1.48 -6.85
C TRP A 50 3.15 0.42 -7.02
N ALA A 51 2.16 0.39 -6.13
CA ALA A 51 0.98 -0.44 -6.29
C ALA A 51 -0.05 0.28 -7.13
N SER A 52 -0.45 -0.34 -8.24
CA SER A 52 -1.60 0.14 -9.03
C SER A 52 -2.91 0.09 -8.23
N GLU A 53 -3.91 0.85 -8.67
CA GLU A 53 -5.24 0.90 -8.04
C GLU A 53 -5.84 -0.50 -7.80
N ASP A 54 -5.74 -1.40 -8.79
CA ASP A 54 -6.20 -2.78 -8.66
C ASP A 54 -5.44 -3.58 -7.61
N MET A 55 -4.11 -3.44 -7.60
CA MET A 55 -3.25 -4.09 -6.61
C MET A 55 -3.55 -3.55 -5.20
N THR A 56 -3.76 -2.24 -5.07
CA THR A 56 -4.16 -1.58 -3.83
C THR A 56 -5.49 -2.13 -3.33
N ALA A 57 -6.50 -2.18 -4.18
CA ALA A 57 -7.83 -2.70 -3.83
C ALA A 57 -7.78 -4.17 -3.41
N LEU A 58 -6.97 -4.99 -4.11
CA LEU A 58 -6.76 -6.38 -3.73
C LEU A 58 -6.06 -6.49 -2.37
N ALA A 59 -5.00 -5.70 -2.14
CA ALA A 59 -4.27 -5.70 -0.87
C ALA A 59 -5.18 -5.30 0.31
N VAL A 60 -6.01 -4.26 0.16
CA VAL A 60 -7.00 -3.86 1.17
C VAL A 60 -8.01 -4.98 1.43
N SER A 61 -8.55 -5.60 0.37
CA SER A 61 -9.51 -6.69 0.54
C SER A 61 -8.89 -7.95 1.16
N ALA A 62 -7.65 -8.29 0.81
CA ALA A 62 -6.94 -9.44 1.35
C ALA A 62 -6.53 -9.19 2.80
N GLY A 63 -6.15 -7.96 3.15
CA GLY A 63 -5.83 -7.54 4.52
C GLY A 63 -6.98 -7.77 5.49
N ARG A 64 -8.23 -7.51 5.08
CA ARG A 64 -9.44 -7.80 5.88
C ARG A 64 -9.67 -9.29 6.17
N GLN A 65 -8.92 -10.18 5.53
CA GLN A 65 -9.03 -11.63 5.72
C GLN A 65 -7.86 -12.20 6.51
N LEU A 66 -6.91 -11.36 6.92
CA LEU A 66 -5.76 -11.75 7.74
C LEU A 66 -6.12 -11.85 9.24
N ASP A 67 -7.41 -11.97 9.59
CA ASP A 67 -7.92 -11.81 10.95
C ASP A 67 -7.28 -12.74 12.01
N ASP A 68 -6.56 -13.79 11.61
CA ASP A 68 -5.75 -14.65 12.50
C ASP A 68 -4.32 -14.92 11.97
N ALA A 69 -3.92 -14.25 10.89
CA ALA A 69 -2.65 -14.49 10.24
C ALA A 69 -1.55 -13.65 10.89
N TYR A 70 -0.65 -14.35 11.57
CA TYR A 70 0.69 -13.87 11.87
C TYR A 70 1.33 -13.25 10.63
N TRP A 71 1.69 -11.98 10.71
CA TRP A 71 2.49 -11.32 9.69
C TRP A 71 3.79 -10.87 10.35
N GLY A 72 4.91 -11.33 9.79
CA GLY A 72 6.23 -10.96 10.26
C GLY A 72 6.92 -10.04 9.27
N ALA A 73 7.90 -9.29 9.76
CA ALA A 73 8.77 -8.49 8.94
C ALA A 73 9.55 -9.34 7.91
N GLU A 74 9.61 -10.67 8.02
CA GLU A 74 10.21 -11.53 7.00
C GLU A 74 9.50 -11.48 5.64
N ALA A 75 8.20 -11.15 5.59
CA ALA A 75 7.46 -11.10 4.33
C ALA A 75 7.82 -9.89 3.45
N ARG A 76 8.60 -8.94 3.96
CA ARG A 76 8.97 -7.70 3.27
C ARG A 76 9.67 -8.00 1.94
N PRO A 77 9.31 -7.32 0.83
CA PRO A 77 9.94 -7.53 -0.47
C PRO A 77 11.36 -6.94 -0.57
N ALA A 78 11.79 -6.19 0.45
CA ALA A 78 13.13 -5.62 0.59
C ALA A 78 13.42 -5.28 2.07
N PRO A 79 14.69 -5.23 2.51
CA PRO A 79 15.04 -4.83 3.88
C PRO A 79 14.54 -3.42 4.24
N ALA A 80 14.69 -2.46 3.32
CA ALA A 80 14.11 -1.12 3.40
C ALA A 80 13.33 -0.83 2.12
N GLY A 81 12.16 -0.20 2.25
CA GLY A 81 11.33 0.11 1.10
C GLY A 81 10.33 1.22 1.34
N LEU A 82 9.87 1.77 0.23
CA LEU A 82 8.81 2.78 0.17
C LEU A 82 7.82 2.33 -0.88
N ILE A 83 6.58 2.05 -0.46
CA ILE A 83 5.47 1.73 -1.37
C ILE A 83 4.50 2.90 -1.42
N LEU A 84 4.05 3.27 -2.61
CA LEU A 84 2.93 4.18 -2.82
C LEU A 84 1.78 3.40 -3.44
N PHE A 85 0.60 3.51 -2.84
CA PHE A 85 -0.64 2.88 -3.27
C PHE A 85 -1.48 3.87 -4.07
N ASP A 86 -1.64 3.64 -5.36
CA ASP A 86 -2.49 4.48 -6.19
C ASP A 86 -3.93 4.42 -5.68
N GLY A 87 -4.55 5.59 -5.51
CA GLY A 87 -5.88 5.74 -4.89
C GLY A 87 -5.89 5.74 -3.35
N GLY A 88 -4.77 5.43 -2.68
CA GLY A 88 -4.67 5.34 -1.22
C GLY A 88 -5.05 3.96 -0.67
N VAL A 89 -4.56 3.65 0.54
CA VAL A 89 -4.67 2.31 1.17
C VAL A 89 -5.57 2.30 2.41
N GLY A 90 -6.32 3.38 2.62
CA GLY A 90 -7.19 3.59 3.77
C GLY A 90 -6.94 4.95 4.42
N ALA A 91 -7.45 5.12 5.63
CA ALA A 91 -7.20 6.28 6.48
C ALA A 91 -6.90 5.81 7.90
N ILE A 92 -6.22 6.67 8.67
CA ILE A 92 -6.06 6.51 10.12
C ILE A 92 -6.81 7.62 10.83
N GLU A 93 -7.36 7.34 12.00
CA GLU A 93 -7.89 8.38 12.87
C GLU A 93 -6.74 9.04 13.63
N ALA A 94 -6.76 10.38 13.69
CA ALA A 94 -5.85 11.17 14.49
C ALA A 94 -6.62 12.21 15.32
N GLY A 95 -6.08 12.53 16.50
CA GLY A 95 -6.69 13.46 17.45
C GLY A 95 -7.44 12.76 18.59
N ALA A 96 -7.85 13.54 19.60
CA ALA A 96 -8.54 13.04 20.78
C ALA A 96 -9.84 13.82 21.03
N GLY A 97 -10.85 13.15 21.59
CA GLY A 97 -12.15 13.76 21.92
C GLY A 97 -12.91 14.22 20.67
N ALA A 98 -13.46 15.44 20.70
CA ALA A 98 -14.32 15.98 19.64
C ALA A 98 -13.59 16.41 18.35
N ARG A 99 -12.25 16.28 18.27
CA ARG A 99 -11.41 16.71 17.14
C ARG A 99 -10.73 15.54 16.42
N ARG A 100 -11.45 14.43 16.24
CA ARG A 100 -10.97 13.33 15.39
C ARG A 100 -10.98 13.74 13.93
N VAL A 101 -9.88 13.48 13.24
CA VAL A 101 -9.71 13.71 11.81
C VAL A 101 -9.26 12.41 11.18
N GLU A 102 -9.93 12.02 10.10
CA GLU A 102 -9.46 10.93 9.25
C GLU A 102 -8.33 11.44 8.35
N ILE A 103 -7.16 10.82 8.44
CA ILE A 103 -6.00 11.15 7.63
C ILE A 103 -5.80 10.01 6.61
N PRO A 104 -6.04 10.25 5.32
CA PRO A 104 -5.78 9.25 4.28
C PRO A 104 -4.30 8.82 4.25
N VAL A 105 -4.06 7.55 4.02
CA VAL A 105 -2.72 6.99 3.83
C VAL A 105 -2.53 6.64 2.36
N GLU A 106 -1.44 7.13 1.77
CA GLU A 106 -1.09 6.86 0.36
C GLU A 106 0.22 6.09 0.22
N ALA A 107 1.07 6.10 1.24
CA ALA A 107 2.35 5.41 1.19
C ALA A 107 2.73 4.82 2.53
N CYS A 108 3.53 3.76 2.49
CA CYS A 108 4.17 3.17 3.65
C CYS A 108 5.68 3.10 3.41
N ALA A 109 6.48 3.47 4.39
CA ALA A 109 7.93 3.28 4.39
C ALA A 109 8.31 2.30 5.48
N TRP A 110 9.25 1.41 5.19
CA TRP A 110 9.76 0.48 6.19
C TRP A 110 11.27 0.34 6.11
N GLY A 111 11.89 -0.13 7.18
CA GLY A 111 13.29 -0.52 7.15
C GLY A 111 13.80 -1.08 8.47
N PRO A 112 15.10 -1.41 8.55
CA PRO A 112 15.72 -1.95 9.75
C PRO A 112 15.59 -1.02 10.96
N HIS A 113 15.43 -1.63 12.13
CA HIS A 113 15.45 -0.98 13.45
C HIS A 113 16.10 -1.95 14.45
N PRO A 114 16.81 -1.49 15.51
CA PRO A 114 17.43 -2.41 16.47
C PRO A 114 16.45 -3.42 17.10
N GLN A 115 15.19 -3.03 17.32
CA GLN A 115 14.12 -3.86 17.88
C GLN A 115 13.23 -4.50 16.79
N GLY A 116 13.61 -4.44 15.51
CA GLY A 116 12.88 -5.12 14.43
C GLY A 116 12.75 -4.30 13.15
N CYS A 117 11.52 -3.97 12.77
CA CYS A 117 11.22 -3.23 11.55
C CYS A 117 10.49 -1.91 11.88
N LEU A 118 11.13 -0.79 11.58
CA LEU A 118 10.48 0.51 11.63
C LEU A 118 9.50 0.62 10.47
N LEU A 119 8.25 0.97 10.76
CA LEU A 119 7.17 1.22 9.81
C LEU A 119 6.67 2.66 9.97
N TRP A 120 6.50 3.35 8.86
CA TRP A 120 5.87 4.67 8.78
C TRP A 120 4.72 4.67 7.78
N LEU A 121 3.61 5.29 8.17
CA LEU A 121 2.50 5.63 7.30
C LEU A 121 2.66 7.08 6.84
N LEU A 122 2.40 7.34 5.56
CA LEU A 122 2.61 8.62 4.93
C LEU A 122 1.41 9.04 4.07
N ILE A 123 1.15 10.34 4.06
CA ILE A 123 0.23 11.00 3.12
C ILE A 123 1.04 11.86 2.16
N SER A 124 0.64 11.98 0.89
CA SER A 124 1.28 12.96 0.03
C SER A 124 0.80 14.37 0.35
N ARG A 125 1.68 15.36 0.14
CA ARG A 125 1.28 16.77 0.23
C ARG A 125 0.12 17.12 -0.70
N GLN A 126 0.07 16.50 -1.88
CA GLN A 126 -1.02 16.71 -2.84
C GLN A 126 -2.37 16.23 -2.26
N ARG A 127 -2.38 15.07 -1.61
CA ARG A 127 -3.60 14.56 -0.98
C ARG A 127 -3.99 15.39 0.23
N LEU A 128 -3.04 15.76 1.09
CA LEU A 128 -3.32 16.63 2.22
C LEU A 128 -3.93 17.97 1.75
N GLN A 129 -3.39 18.57 0.70
CA GLN A 129 -3.93 19.80 0.10
C GLN A 129 -5.37 19.61 -0.43
N HIS A 130 -5.66 18.46 -1.05
CA HIS A 130 -7.00 18.14 -1.53
C HIS A 130 -7.99 17.96 -0.37
N GLU A 131 -7.59 17.30 0.72
CA GLU A 131 -8.45 17.10 1.90
C GLU A 131 -8.65 18.36 2.74
N SER A 132 -7.68 19.28 2.74
CA SER A 132 -7.74 20.52 3.54
C SER A 132 -8.68 21.58 2.95
N GLY A 133 -9.15 21.38 1.71
CA GLY A 133 -9.98 22.35 0.99
C GLY A 133 -9.18 23.52 0.41
N PRO A 134 -9.87 24.42 -0.33
CA PRO A 134 -9.22 25.53 -1.04
C PRO A 134 -8.70 26.64 -0.13
N ASP A 135 -9.22 26.75 1.10
CA ASP A 135 -8.90 27.84 2.03
C ASP A 135 -7.62 27.60 2.85
N VAL A 136 -7.03 26.40 2.73
CA VAL A 136 -5.80 26.02 3.44
C VAL A 136 -4.71 25.78 2.41
N GLU A 137 -3.76 26.70 2.29
CA GLU A 137 -2.61 26.53 1.38
C GLU A 137 -1.40 25.98 2.14
N LEU A 138 -0.88 24.84 1.71
CA LEU A 138 0.33 24.26 2.28
C LEU A 138 1.58 24.98 1.77
N ILE A 139 2.45 25.40 2.69
CA ILE A 139 3.74 26.00 2.34
C ILE A 139 4.66 24.92 1.77
N VAL A 140 4.85 24.96 0.45
CA VAL A 140 5.53 23.92 -0.35
C VAL A 140 6.98 23.71 0.08
N GLU A 141 7.70 24.77 0.43
CA GLU A 141 9.12 24.72 0.85
C GLU A 141 9.31 24.11 2.24
N GLN A 142 8.26 24.18 3.06
CA GLN A 142 8.27 23.70 4.44
C GLN A 142 7.64 22.32 4.60
N THR A 143 6.82 21.91 3.62
CA THR A 143 6.04 20.68 3.68
C THR A 143 6.67 19.60 2.79
N PRO A 144 7.14 18.48 3.38
CA PRO A 144 7.65 17.35 2.64
C PRO A 144 6.64 16.86 1.59
N PRO A 145 7.08 16.38 0.41
CA PRO A 145 6.16 15.87 -0.61
C PRO A 145 5.44 14.57 -0.18
N LEU A 146 6.05 13.80 0.74
CA LEU A 146 5.42 12.73 1.52
C LEU A 146 5.60 13.10 2.98
N ILE A 147 4.51 13.12 3.74
CA ILE A 147 4.48 13.59 5.12
C ILE A 147 4.31 12.36 6.01
N PRO A 148 5.27 12.06 6.91
CA PRO A 148 5.10 11.00 7.89
C PRO A 148 4.02 11.41 8.90
N ILE A 149 3.01 10.55 9.09
CA ILE A 149 1.86 10.85 9.95
C ILE A 149 1.77 9.91 11.16
N TRP A 150 2.31 8.70 11.04
CA TRP A 150 2.41 7.76 12.17
C TRP A 150 3.55 6.77 11.94
N GLY A 151 4.27 6.44 13.01
CA GLY A 151 5.37 5.50 12.99
C GLY A 151 5.29 4.48 14.14
N THR A 152 5.75 3.27 13.89
CA THR A 152 5.89 2.22 14.91
C THR A 152 7.07 1.31 14.60
N VAL A 153 7.54 0.57 15.61
CA VAL A 153 8.48 -0.52 15.43
C VAL A 153 7.71 -1.83 15.56
N LEU A 154 7.77 -2.65 14.53
CA LEU A 154 7.23 -3.99 14.52
C LEU A 154 8.34 -4.93 14.98
N ASP A 155 8.03 -5.82 15.92
CA ASP A 155 8.96 -6.91 16.24
C ASP A 155 9.16 -7.77 14.98
N ALA A 156 10.42 -8.03 14.66
CA ALA A 156 10.80 -8.84 13.51
C ALA A 156 11.17 -10.28 13.89
N ALA A 157 11.33 -10.57 15.18
CA ALA A 157 11.68 -11.89 15.69
C ALA A 157 10.45 -12.79 15.81
N GLU A 158 9.30 -12.21 16.17
CA GLU A 158 8.04 -12.92 16.28
C GLU A 158 6.99 -12.29 15.36
N PRO A 159 6.23 -13.09 14.61
CA PRO A 159 5.11 -12.55 13.86
C PRO A 159 4.10 -11.88 14.79
N VAL A 160 3.66 -10.67 14.46
CA VAL A 160 2.75 -9.89 15.30
C VAL A 160 1.31 -10.24 14.92
N PRO A 161 0.45 -10.65 15.87
CA PRO A 161 -0.96 -10.87 15.58
C PRO A 161 -1.65 -9.53 15.27
N MET A 162 -2.55 -9.52 14.28
CA MET A 162 -3.22 -8.30 13.81
C MET A 162 -4.08 -7.62 14.91
N THR A 163 -4.43 -8.36 15.95
CA THR A 163 -5.16 -7.89 17.14
C THR A 163 -4.33 -6.95 18.02
N GLU A 164 -3.00 -7.08 18.01
CA GLU A 164 -2.09 -6.20 18.76
C GLU A 164 -1.87 -4.85 18.07
N ILE A 165 -2.19 -4.76 16.77
CA ILE A 165 -2.21 -3.48 16.07
C ILE A 165 -3.45 -2.70 16.50
N ASP A 166 -3.21 -1.44 16.84
CA ASP A 166 -4.25 -0.45 17.15
C ASP A 166 -5.39 -0.51 16.10
N PRO A 167 -6.65 -0.70 16.52
CA PRO A 167 -7.80 -0.74 15.62
C PRO A 167 -7.85 0.40 14.60
N GLU A 168 -7.43 1.61 14.98
CA GLU A 168 -7.43 2.80 14.11
C GLU A 168 -6.46 2.69 12.92
N LYS A 169 -5.50 1.77 13.00
CA LYS A 169 -4.39 1.62 12.03
C LYS A 169 -4.39 0.26 11.37
N ARG A 170 -5.13 -0.69 11.93
CA ARG A 170 -5.21 -2.10 11.51
C ARG A 170 -5.50 -2.27 10.03
N THR A 171 -6.45 -1.51 9.47
CA THR A 171 -6.81 -1.62 8.04
C THR A 171 -5.62 -1.37 7.13
N VAL A 172 -4.87 -0.29 7.39
CA VAL A 172 -3.72 0.10 6.57
C VAL A 172 -2.56 -0.87 6.76
N VAL A 173 -2.30 -1.28 8.00
CA VAL A 173 -1.23 -2.24 8.33
C VAL A 173 -1.52 -3.63 7.74
N ALA A 174 -2.76 -4.11 7.84
CA ALA A 174 -3.18 -5.38 7.24
C ALA A 174 -3.10 -5.35 5.71
N ALA A 175 -3.47 -4.22 5.08
CA ALA A 175 -3.33 -4.06 3.64
C ALA A 175 -1.85 -4.07 3.21
N LEU A 176 -0.94 -3.45 3.98
CA LEU A 176 0.49 -3.52 3.72
C LEU A 176 1.04 -4.94 3.87
N ALA A 177 0.67 -5.66 4.93
CA ALA A 177 1.05 -7.05 5.14
C ALA A 177 0.56 -7.94 3.98
N ALA A 178 -0.68 -7.77 3.56
CA ALA A 178 -1.22 -8.45 2.38
C ALA A 178 -0.45 -8.10 1.11
N ALA A 179 -0.11 -6.82 0.90
CA ALA A 179 0.69 -6.40 -0.26
C ALA A 179 2.06 -7.10 -0.29
N TRP A 180 2.74 -7.20 0.85
CA TRP A 180 4.01 -7.94 0.99
C TRP A 180 3.85 -9.43 0.60
N LEU A 181 2.85 -10.11 1.17
CA LEU A 181 2.57 -11.51 0.86
C LEU A 181 2.19 -11.74 -0.61
N LEU A 182 1.43 -10.83 -1.21
CA LEU A 182 1.05 -10.90 -2.62
C LEU A 182 2.25 -10.63 -3.54
N MET A 183 3.14 -9.71 -3.19
CA MET A 183 4.37 -9.45 -3.95
C MET A 183 5.32 -10.66 -3.96
N ALA A 184 5.27 -11.51 -2.93
CA ALA A 184 6.00 -12.77 -2.88
C ALA A 184 5.38 -13.87 -3.78
N GLN A 185 4.20 -13.63 -4.38
CA GLN A 185 3.48 -14.60 -5.20
C GLN A 185 3.59 -14.26 -6.71
N PRO A 186 4.61 -14.79 -7.43
CA PRO A 186 4.87 -14.44 -8.83
C PRO A 186 3.77 -14.90 -9.80
N THR A 187 2.84 -15.74 -9.36
CA THR A 187 1.68 -16.21 -10.13
C THR A 187 0.53 -15.19 -10.15
N LEU A 188 0.43 -14.31 -9.16
CA LEU A 188 -0.65 -13.35 -8.98
C LEU A 188 -0.24 -11.93 -9.37
N VAL A 189 1.01 -11.57 -9.08
CA VAL A 189 1.55 -10.22 -9.29
C VAL A 189 2.53 -10.22 -10.47
N GLU A 190 2.38 -9.24 -11.35
CA GLU A 190 3.39 -8.88 -12.35
C GLU A 190 4.21 -7.72 -11.78
N THR A 191 5.53 -7.92 -11.71
CA THR A 191 6.46 -6.87 -11.31
C THR A 191 7.16 -6.31 -12.54
N GLY A 192 6.90 -5.04 -12.84
CA GLY A 192 7.57 -4.28 -13.90
C GLY A 192 8.68 -3.41 -13.32
N ARG A 193 9.70 -3.11 -14.12
CA ARG A 193 10.69 -2.08 -13.78
C ARG A 193 10.39 -0.82 -14.58
N GLU A 194 10.06 0.25 -13.88
CA GLU A 194 9.87 1.57 -14.50
C GLU A 194 11.10 2.43 -14.26
N ARG A 195 11.58 3.07 -15.34
CA ARG A 195 12.73 3.97 -15.27
C ARG A 195 12.31 5.38 -14.86
N ALA A 196 13.11 5.97 -13.98
CA ALA A 196 12.92 7.36 -13.60
C ALA A 196 13.07 8.33 -14.81
N PRO A 197 12.42 9.51 -14.78
CA PRO A 197 12.55 10.50 -15.83
C PRO A 197 14.00 10.92 -16.06
N GLY A 198 14.38 11.25 -17.31
CA GLY A 198 15.77 11.60 -17.65
C GLY A 198 16.39 12.73 -16.82
N ARG A 199 15.59 13.68 -16.33
CA ARG A 199 16.06 14.73 -15.40
C ARG A 199 16.49 14.15 -14.05
N VAL A 200 15.73 13.18 -13.51
CA VAL A 200 16.04 12.49 -12.25
C VAL A 200 17.32 11.68 -12.42
N ARG A 201 17.40 10.88 -13.48
CA ARG A 201 18.56 10.04 -13.79
C ARG A 201 19.85 10.85 -13.90
N ARG A 202 19.81 11.97 -14.64
CA ARG A 202 20.94 12.92 -14.72
C ARG A 202 21.33 13.51 -13.36
N SER A 203 20.36 13.80 -12.50
CA SER A 203 20.63 14.29 -11.14
C SER A 203 21.35 13.24 -10.29
N TYR A 204 20.94 11.98 -10.37
CA TYR A 204 21.57 10.88 -9.64
C TYR A 204 23.00 10.64 -10.14
N ALA A 205 23.20 10.61 -11.46
CA ALA A 205 24.54 10.47 -12.06
C ALA A 205 25.50 11.58 -11.60
N ARG A 206 25.05 12.85 -11.57
CA ARG A 206 25.86 13.97 -11.06
C ARG A 206 26.22 13.86 -9.58
N ALA A 207 25.33 13.23 -8.79
CA ALA A 207 25.55 12.98 -7.37
C ALA A 207 26.31 11.67 -7.10
N GLY A 208 26.79 10.96 -8.13
CA GLY A 208 27.45 9.66 -7.98
C GLY A 208 26.54 8.53 -7.46
N ARG A 209 25.21 8.71 -7.53
CA ARG A 209 24.23 7.73 -7.06
C ARG A 209 23.80 6.78 -8.19
N PRO A 210 23.50 5.50 -7.90
CA PRO A 210 22.98 4.57 -8.90
C PRO A 210 21.61 5.03 -9.44
N GLU A 211 21.29 4.69 -10.68
CA GLU A 211 19.99 5.06 -11.28
C GLU A 211 18.82 4.51 -10.43
N PRO A 212 17.84 5.35 -10.04
CA PRO A 212 16.75 4.86 -9.22
C PRO A 212 15.79 4.01 -10.05
N GLU A 213 15.53 2.80 -9.57
CA GLU A 213 14.59 1.86 -10.16
C GLU A 213 13.27 1.86 -9.38
N ILE A 214 12.15 1.84 -10.10
CA ILE A 214 10.81 1.75 -9.53
C ILE A 214 10.26 0.37 -9.85
N THR A 215 9.88 -0.39 -8.82
CA THR A 215 9.15 -1.66 -8.97
C THR A 215 7.67 -1.36 -9.10
N LEU A 216 7.11 -1.50 -10.30
CA LEU A 216 5.68 -1.45 -10.52
C LEU A 216 5.04 -2.76 -10.08
N VAL A 217 3.99 -2.70 -9.26
CA VAL A 217 3.27 -3.84 -8.70
C VAL A 217 1.85 -3.84 -9.26
N HIS A 218 1.61 -4.77 -10.17
CA HIS A 218 0.33 -4.93 -10.88
C HIS A 218 -0.20 -6.35 -10.70
N LEU A 219 -1.52 -6.52 -10.81
CA LEU A 219 -2.08 -7.86 -10.95
C LEU A 219 -1.76 -8.40 -12.34
N ARG A 220 -1.37 -9.68 -12.44
CA ARG A 220 -1.24 -10.34 -13.74
C ARG A 220 -2.58 -10.29 -14.48
N ARG A 221 -2.53 -10.16 -15.81
CA ARG A 221 -3.72 -10.14 -16.67
C ARG A 221 -4.76 -11.19 -16.31
N GLN A 222 -4.39 -12.45 -16.10
CA GLN A 222 -5.34 -13.53 -15.75
C GLN A 222 -6.14 -13.32 -14.44
N TYR A 223 -5.71 -12.41 -13.56
CA TYR A 223 -6.36 -12.06 -12.29
C TYR A 223 -7.01 -10.67 -12.29
N GLY A 224 -6.73 -9.84 -13.31
CA GLY A 224 -7.56 -8.68 -13.67
C GLY A 224 -8.68 -9.04 -14.66
N ASP A 225 -8.44 -10.05 -15.48
CA ASP A 225 -9.27 -10.55 -16.57
C ASP A 225 -9.99 -11.85 -16.15
N HIS A 226 -10.78 -11.80 -15.09
CA HIS A 226 -11.84 -12.79 -14.89
C HIS A 226 -13.14 -12.31 -15.56
N SER A 227 -13.03 -11.90 -16.83
CA SER A 227 -14.16 -11.92 -17.75
C SER A 227 -14.48 -13.40 -18.04
N SER A 228 -15.42 -13.99 -17.28
CA SER A 228 -16.03 -15.23 -17.74
C SER A 228 -16.62 -14.94 -19.13
N PRO A 229 -16.38 -15.79 -20.16
CA PRO A 229 -17.07 -15.63 -21.43
C PRO A 229 -18.56 -15.69 -21.11
N SER A 230 -19.27 -14.60 -21.42
CA SER A 230 -20.70 -14.49 -21.15
C SER A 230 -21.40 -15.72 -21.75
N PRO A 231 -22.21 -16.46 -20.97
CA PRO A 231 -23.11 -17.44 -21.56
C PRO A 231 -24.16 -16.63 -22.33
N SER A 232 -24.18 -16.81 -23.66
CA SER A 232 -25.22 -16.50 -24.65
C SER A 232 -26.07 -15.20 -24.51
N PRO A 233 -26.40 -14.53 -25.61
CA PRO A 233 -26.94 -13.16 -25.62
C PRO A 233 -28.43 -13.04 -25.25
N GLU A 234 -28.94 -13.76 -24.25
CA GLU A 234 -30.35 -13.67 -23.84
C GLU A 234 -30.61 -13.15 -22.43
N SER A 235 -29.61 -12.98 -21.56
CA SER A 235 -29.82 -12.31 -20.26
C SER A 235 -28.50 -11.91 -19.59
N GLY A 236 -28.10 -10.64 -19.66
CA GLY A 236 -27.01 -10.14 -18.82
C GLY A 236 -26.33 -8.89 -19.38
N GLY A 237 -26.57 -7.74 -18.76
CA GLY A 237 -25.93 -6.48 -19.14
C GLY A 237 -24.41 -6.55 -19.09
N ARG A 238 -23.74 -5.89 -20.04
CA ARG A 238 -22.29 -5.67 -19.99
C ARG A 238 -21.95 -4.94 -18.70
N TYR A 239 -21.18 -5.58 -17.83
CA TYR A 239 -20.69 -4.95 -16.61
C TYR A 239 -19.87 -3.70 -16.96
N ARG A 240 -20.18 -2.55 -16.34
CA ARG A 240 -19.49 -1.26 -16.60
C ARG A 240 -18.36 -0.95 -15.62
N TYR A 241 -18.16 -1.81 -14.63
CA TYR A 241 -17.25 -1.59 -13.52
C TYR A 241 -16.51 -2.87 -13.17
N ARG A 242 -15.36 -2.74 -12.51
CA ARG A 242 -14.65 -3.85 -11.86
C ARG A 242 -15.03 -3.96 -10.39
N TRP A 243 -14.93 -5.12 -9.78
CA TRP A 243 -15.14 -5.32 -8.35
C TRP A 243 -14.22 -6.41 -7.79
N VAL A 244 -13.82 -6.24 -6.54
CA VAL A 244 -13.04 -7.26 -5.82
C VAL A 244 -13.98 -8.38 -5.38
N VAL A 245 -13.62 -9.61 -5.71
CA VAL A 245 -14.22 -10.83 -5.17
C VAL A 245 -13.38 -11.26 -3.98
N SER A 246 -13.97 -11.21 -2.79
CA SER A 246 -13.33 -11.66 -1.55
C SER A 246 -12.84 -13.11 -1.65
N GLY A 247 -11.68 -13.38 -1.05
CA GLY A 247 -11.18 -14.73 -0.91
C GLY A 247 -12.18 -15.60 -0.15
N HIS A 248 -12.33 -16.84 -0.58
CA HIS A 248 -13.31 -17.76 -0.02
C HIS A 248 -12.84 -19.20 -0.14
N TRP A 249 -13.30 -20.03 0.79
CA TRP A 249 -13.14 -21.47 0.71
C TRP A 249 -14.04 -22.03 -0.37
N ARG A 250 -13.46 -22.80 -1.31
CA ARG A 250 -14.21 -23.57 -2.29
C ARG A 250 -13.89 -25.05 -2.16
N ASN A 251 -14.92 -25.88 -2.31
CA ASN A 251 -14.76 -27.32 -2.43
C ASN A 251 -14.29 -27.66 -3.84
N GLN A 252 -12.98 -27.82 -4.02
CA GLN A 252 -12.38 -28.09 -5.33
C GLN A 252 -12.35 -29.60 -5.61
N PRO A 253 -12.92 -30.06 -6.74
CA PRO A 253 -12.76 -31.43 -7.19
C PRO A 253 -11.30 -31.77 -7.50
N TYR A 254 -10.83 -32.93 -7.07
CA TYR A 254 -9.49 -33.45 -7.38
C TYR A 254 -9.49 -35.00 -7.45
N GLY A 255 -8.34 -35.59 -7.81
CA GLY A 255 -8.18 -37.04 -7.97
C GLY A 255 -8.71 -37.57 -9.30
N PRO A 256 -8.55 -38.88 -9.59
CA PRO A 256 -9.01 -39.49 -10.82
C PRO A 256 -10.50 -39.24 -11.04
N GLY A 257 -10.85 -38.67 -12.20
CA GLY A 257 -12.24 -38.33 -12.54
C GLY A 257 -12.87 -37.28 -11.63
N HIS A 258 -12.10 -36.42 -10.94
CA HIS A 258 -12.62 -35.40 -10.03
C HIS A 258 -13.46 -35.96 -8.86
N SER A 259 -13.23 -37.23 -8.52
CA SER A 259 -14.02 -38.00 -7.55
C SER A 259 -13.84 -37.54 -6.10
N ARG A 260 -12.79 -36.79 -5.77
CA ARG A 260 -12.48 -36.32 -4.42
C ARG A 260 -12.73 -34.83 -4.30
N ARG A 261 -12.99 -34.34 -3.08
CA ARG A 261 -13.18 -32.91 -2.78
C ARG A 261 -12.15 -32.46 -1.76
N ARG A 262 -11.47 -31.34 -2.01
CA ARG A 262 -10.61 -30.67 -1.01
C ARG A 262 -11.14 -29.26 -0.77
N ARG A 263 -11.07 -28.79 0.48
CA ARG A 263 -11.21 -27.36 0.76
C ARG A 263 -9.97 -26.66 0.23
N GLN A 264 -10.15 -25.82 -0.77
CA GLN A 264 -9.11 -24.99 -1.33
C GLN A 264 -9.48 -23.54 -1.08
N TRP A 265 -8.59 -22.80 -0.45
CA TRP A 265 -8.71 -21.35 -0.34
C TRP A 265 -8.50 -20.75 -1.72
N ILE A 266 -9.49 -20.01 -2.21
CA ILE A 266 -9.35 -19.17 -3.40
C ILE A 266 -9.01 -17.78 -2.89
N PRO A 267 -7.82 -17.23 -3.21
CA PRO A 267 -7.46 -15.88 -2.78
C PRO A 267 -8.40 -14.85 -3.43
N ALA A 268 -8.48 -13.66 -2.84
CA ALA A 268 -9.23 -12.56 -3.43
C ALA A 268 -8.71 -12.26 -4.86
N TYR A 269 -9.61 -11.80 -5.74
CA TYR A 269 -9.27 -11.47 -7.13
C TYR A 269 -10.26 -10.44 -7.69
N ILE A 270 -9.95 -9.81 -8.83
CA ILE A 270 -10.82 -8.80 -9.45
C ILE A 270 -11.63 -9.42 -10.59
N LYS A 271 -12.90 -9.02 -10.70
CA LYS A 271 -13.77 -9.31 -11.85
C LYS A 271 -14.22 -8.02 -12.53
N GLY A 272 -14.52 -8.11 -13.82
CA GLY A 272 -15.05 -7.01 -14.64
C GLY A 272 -14.20 -6.78 -15.89
N PRO A 273 -14.64 -5.93 -16.81
CA PRO A 273 -13.88 -5.62 -18.02
C PRO A 273 -12.62 -4.80 -17.70
N ASP A 274 -11.54 -5.08 -18.43
CA ASP A 274 -10.27 -4.37 -18.33
C ASP A 274 -10.45 -2.84 -18.53
N GLY A 275 -9.75 -2.06 -17.71
CA GLY A 275 -9.73 -0.59 -17.78
C GLY A 275 -11.00 0.10 -17.27
N ALA A 276 -12.03 -0.62 -16.83
CA ALA A 276 -13.21 -0.01 -16.22
C ALA A 276 -12.94 0.47 -14.78
N PRO A 277 -13.64 1.49 -14.26
CA PRO A 277 -13.46 1.94 -12.87
C PRO A 277 -13.74 0.81 -11.87
N ILE A 278 -12.98 0.73 -10.78
CA ILE A 278 -13.21 -0.26 -9.72
C ILE A 278 -14.28 0.26 -8.73
N LEU A 279 -15.28 -0.57 -8.45
CA LEU A 279 -16.25 -0.30 -7.40
C LEU A 279 -15.59 -0.65 -6.06
N ALA A 280 -15.04 0.36 -5.39
CA ALA A 280 -14.56 0.28 -4.02
C ALA A 280 -15.71 0.22 -2.97
N ARG A 281 -16.94 -0.08 -3.37
CA ARG A 281 -18.09 -0.08 -2.45
C ARG A 281 -18.17 -1.36 -1.63
N GLU A 282 -18.25 -1.16 -0.33
CA GLU A 282 -18.69 -2.14 0.65
C GLU A 282 -20.00 -2.78 0.18
N ARG A 283 -19.97 -4.07 -0.12
CA ARG A 283 -21.19 -4.83 -0.42
C ARG A 283 -21.92 -5.03 0.90
N VAL A 284 -22.84 -4.13 1.23
CA VAL A 284 -23.88 -4.38 2.23
C VAL A 284 -24.78 -5.47 1.65
N ASN A 285 -24.52 -6.73 2.01
CA ASN A 285 -25.49 -7.80 1.83
C ASN A 285 -26.60 -7.57 2.84
N VAL A 286 -27.67 -6.87 2.44
CA VAL A 286 -28.90 -6.82 3.23
C VAL A 286 -29.50 -8.22 3.21
N TRP A 287 -29.33 -8.95 4.31
CA TRP A 287 -30.01 -10.22 4.53
C TRP A 287 -31.50 -9.91 4.73
N ARG A 288 -32.34 -10.22 3.74
CA ARG A 288 -33.78 -10.29 3.98
C ARG A 288 -34.06 -11.63 4.67
N ARG A 289 -34.69 -11.56 5.85
CA ARG A 289 -35.25 -12.69 6.58
C ARG A 289 -36.29 -13.41 5.73
#